data_AF-A0A937JD48-F1
#
_entry.id   AF-A0A937JD48-F1
#
_cell.length_a   1.000
_cell.length_b   1.000
_cell.length_c   1.000
_cell.angle_alpha   90.00
_cell.angle_beta   90.00
_cell.angle_gamma   90.00
#
_symmetry.space_group_name_H-M   'P 1'
#
loop_
_entity.id
_entity.type
_entity.pdbx_description
1 polymer ?
#
loop_
_entity_poly.entity_id
_entity_poly.type
_entity_poly.pdbx_seq_one_letter_code
_entity_poly.pdbx_strand_id
1 'polypeptide(L)'
;MARLDIAEVHPHDHGHDIDVLNRLIKVTLDSAEGYREASRESDDPGRKLAYGRLAEQRDSLVDILQQRARDLGGLPAQEGSLLAKAHRAFMDIKHAFLRDDGTLDGSIREGEAYLIDTWEVALNDPDLGEATRAILQDAFDRIDPHPGDRERHLLPPHDSFSPGL
;
A
#
# COMPACT_ATOMS: atom_id res chain seq x y z
N MET A 1 -24.66 -46.45 -18.31
CA MET A 1 -24.52 -45.52 -17.18
C MET A 1 -23.28 -44.69 -17.42
N ALA A 2 -23.43 -43.51 -18.05
CA ALA A 2 -22.34 -42.56 -18.21
C ALA A 2 -22.19 -41.79 -16.89
N ARG A 3 -21.00 -41.92 -16.28
CA ARG A 3 -20.59 -41.14 -15.12
C ARG A 3 -20.35 -39.72 -15.63
N LEU A 4 -21.09 -38.75 -15.13
CA LEU A 4 -20.83 -37.34 -15.42
C LEU A 4 -19.39 -37.02 -15.02
N ASP A 5 -18.63 -36.53 -16.00
CA ASP A 5 -17.41 -35.77 -15.77
C ASP A 5 -17.78 -34.60 -14.86
N ILE A 6 -17.38 -34.71 -13.60
CA ILE A 6 -17.42 -33.59 -12.66
C ILE A 6 -16.52 -32.55 -13.30
N ALA A 7 -17.12 -31.42 -13.64
CA ALA A 7 -16.48 -30.26 -14.25
C ALA A 7 -15.05 -30.14 -13.70
N GLU A 8 -14.09 -30.31 -14.61
CA GLU A 8 -12.72 -29.92 -14.40
C GLU A 8 -12.79 -28.43 -14.03
N VAL A 9 -12.79 -28.13 -12.73
CA VAL A 9 -12.48 -26.79 -12.24
C VAL A 9 -11.07 -26.58 -12.71
N HIS A 10 -10.92 -25.96 -13.89
CA HIS A 10 -9.62 -25.48 -14.32
C HIS A 10 -9.09 -24.66 -13.14
N PRO A 11 -7.96 -25.05 -12.53
CA PRO A 11 -7.29 -24.19 -11.58
C PRO A 11 -7.08 -22.89 -12.35
N HIS A 12 -7.78 -21.83 -11.95
CA HIS A 12 -7.40 -20.52 -12.45
C HIS A 12 -5.96 -20.37 -11.98
N ASP A 13 -5.02 -20.20 -12.91
CA ASP A 13 -3.65 -19.92 -12.53
C ASP A 13 -3.67 -18.57 -11.81
N HIS A 14 -3.72 -18.63 -10.49
CA HIS A 14 -3.77 -17.45 -9.63
C HIS A 14 -2.39 -16.81 -9.48
N GLY A 15 -1.37 -17.32 -10.17
CA GLY A 15 -0.01 -16.78 -10.12
C GLY A 15 0.04 -15.28 -10.41
N HIS A 16 -0.70 -14.83 -11.44
CA HIS A 16 -0.78 -13.42 -11.79
C HIS A 16 -1.41 -12.56 -10.68
N ASP A 17 -2.59 -12.94 -10.20
CA ASP A 17 -3.27 -12.27 -9.09
C ASP A 17 -2.38 -12.21 -7.83
N ILE A 18 -1.68 -13.30 -7.50
CA ILE A 18 -0.78 -13.40 -6.36
C ILE A 18 0.41 -12.44 -6.53
N ASP A 19 0.99 -12.33 -7.72
CA ASP A 19 2.09 -11.42 -8.02
C ASP A 19 1.67 -9.96 -7.92
N VAL A 20 0.48 -9.63 -8.43
CA VAL A 20 -0.13 -8.30 -8.29
C VAL A 20 -0.37 -7.97 -6.83
N LEU A 21 -1.02 -8.86 -6.07
CA LEU A 21 -1.26 -8.69 -4.63
C LEU A 21 0.05 -8.48 -3.86
N ASN A 22 1.08 -9.27 -4.15
CA ASN A 22 2.37 -9.14 -3.50
C ASN A 22 3.08 -7.81 -3.81
N ARG A 23 2.91 -7.28 -5.02
CA ARG A 23 3.39 -5.94 -5.35
C ARG A 23 2.67 -4.88 -4.52
N LEU A 24 1.34 -4.95 -4.45
CA LEU A 24 0.52 -4.00 -3.70
C LEU A 24 0.78 -4.05 -2.20
N ILE A 25 0.93 -5.25 -1.62
CA ILE A 25 1.31 -5.43 -0.21
C ILE A 25 2.62 -4.69 0.08
N LYS A 26 3.64 -4.85 -0.77
CA LYS A 26 4.96 -4.24 -0.55
C LYS A 26 4.91 -2.71 -0.56
N VAL A 27 4.25 -2.12 -1.55
CA VAL A 27 4.17 -0.65 -1.63
C VAL A 27 3.26 -0.06 -0.53
N THR A 28 2.26 -0.82 -0.07
CA THR A 28 1.40 -0.40 1.04
C THR A 28 2.13 -0.49 2.38
N LEU A 29 2.98 -1.50 2.58
CA LEU A 29 3.90 -1.58 3.72
C LEU A 29 4.93 -0.43 3.71
N ASP A 30 5.43 -0.04 2.53
CA ASP A 30 6.35 1.09 2.38
C ASP A 30 5.67 2.41 2.79
N SER A 31 4.43 2.63 2.36
CA SER A 31 3.59 3.77 2.80
C SER A 31 3.36 3.77 4.31
N ALA A 32 3.03 2.61 4.90
CA ALA A 32 2.85 2.48 6.34
C ALA A 32 4.11 2.89 7.11
N GLU A 33 5.29 2.44 6.69
CA GLU A 33 6.54 2.81 7.35
C GLU A 33 6.89 4.28 7.18
N GLY A 34 6.68 4.85 5.98
CA GLY A 34 6.87 6.29 5.75
C GLY A 34 6.02 7.14 6.68
N TYR A 35 4.76 6.76 6.92
CA TYR A 35 3.91 7.44 7.91
C TYR A 35 4.36 7.21 9.36
N ARG A 36 4.88 6.04 9.71
CA ARG A 36 5.44 5.82 11.06
C ARG A 36 6.68 6.69 11.30
N GLU A 37 7.56 6.80 10.33
CA GLU A 37 8.73 7.69 10.39
C GLU A 37 8.27 9.15 10.52
N ALA A 38 7.32 9.57 9.69
CA ALA A 38 6.76 10.92 9.76
C ALA A 38 6.10 11.24 11.10
N SER A 39 5.38 10.27 11.69
CA SER A 39 4.80 10.40 13.02
C SER A 39 5.86 10.51 14.12
N ARG A 40 7.03 9.88 13.96
CA ARG A 40 8.12 9.94 14.95
C ARG A 40 8.85 11.29 14.87
N GLU A 41 9.05 11.80 13.66
CA GLU A 41 9.85 13.00 13.38
C GLU A 41 9.07 14.32 13.48
N SER A 42 7.75 14.30 13.33
CA SER A 42 6.95 15.52 13.44
C SER A 42 7.04 16.11 14.85
N ASP A 43 7.07 17.43 15.03
CA ASP A 43 6.93 18.07 16.35
C ASP A 43 5.49 18.48 16.68
N ASP A 44 4.60 18.49 15.67
CA ASP A 44 3.20 18.86 15.82
C ASP A 44 2.35 17.66 16.28
N PRO A 45 1.66 17.73 17.44
CA PRO A 45 0.85 16.61 17.95
C PRO A 45 -0.29 16.18 17.02
N GLY A 46 -0.87 17.12 16.27
CA GLY A 46 -1.95 16.83 15.31
C GLY A 46 -1.44 16.02 14.13
N ARG A 47 -0.30 16.41 13.56
CA ARG A 47 0.40 15.69 12.48
C ARG A 47 0.87 14.33 12.93
N LYS A 48 1.47 14.19 14.13
CA LYS A 48 1.81 12.88 14.71
C LYS A 48 0.63 11.94 14.72
N LEU A 49 -0.48 12.38 15.30
CA LEU A 49 -1.68 11.57 15.43
C LEU A 49 -2.27 11.20 14.05
N ALA A 50 -2.24 12.12 13.09
CA ALA A 50 -2.74 11.86 11.76
C ALA A 50 -1.89 10.84 10.99
N TYR A 51 -0.57 10.99 11.00
CA TYR A 51 0.33 10.01 10.38
C TYR A 51 0.22 8.63 11.05
N GLY A 52 0.09 8.58 12.38
CA GLY A 52 -0.16 7.32 13.10
C GLY A 52 -1.43 6.61 12.61
N ARG A 53 -2.55 7.33 12.46
CA ARG A 53 -3.80 6.77 11.91
C ARG A 53 -3.65 6.29 10.47
N LEU A 54 -2.89 7.01 9.64
CA LEU A 54 -2.63 6.59 8.26
C LEU A 54 -1.80 5.30 8.23
N ALA A 55 -0.77 5.17 9.07
CA ALA A 55 0.00 3.94 9.20
C ALA A 55 -0.90 2.75 9.61
N GLU A 56 -1.75 2.92 10.63
CA GLU A 56 -2.71 1.89 11.06
C GLU A 56 -3.71 1.53 9.95
N GLN A 57 -4.18 2.53 9.19
CA GLN A 57 -5.04 2.29 8.04
C GLN A 57 -4.31 1.40 7.02
N ARG A 58 -3.07 1.73 6.66
CA ARG A 58 -2.27 0.95 5.70
C ARG A 58 -2.04 -0.49 6.19
N ASP A 59 -1.78 -0.70 7.47
CA ASP A 59 -1.66 -2.04 8.04
C ASP A 59 -2.93 -2.87 7.88
N SER A 60 -4.10 -2.27 8.13
CA SER A 60 -5.38 -2.97 7.93
C SER A 60 -5.63 -3.37 6.48
N LEU A 61 -5.15 -2.58 5.52
CA LEU A 61 -5.24 -2.90 4.09
C LEU A 61 -4.28 -4.02 3.72
N VAL A 62 -3.05 -4.01 4.27
CA VAL A 62 -2.10 -5.10 4.08
C VAL A 62 -2.72 -6.43 4.53
N ASP A 63 -3.35 -6.48 5.70
CA ASP A 63 -3.99 -7.70 6.19
C ASP A 63 -5.06 -8.25 5.22
N ILE A 64 -5.88 -7.37 4.64
CA ILE A 64 -6.88 -7.73 3.63
C ILE A 64 -6.21 -8.34 2.39
N LEU A 65 -5.18 -7.68 1.86
CA LEU A 65 -4.47 -8.15 0.66
C LEU A 65 -3.76 -9.48 0.92
N GLN A 66 -3.10 -9.60 2.07
CA GLN A 66 -2.42 -10.83 2.44
C GLN A 66 -3.40 -11.99 2.63
N GLN A 67 -4.58 -11.72 3.18
CA GLN A 67 -5.62 -12.73 3.30
C GLN A 67 -6.07 -13.20 1.91
N ARG A 68 -6.30 -12.27 0.99
CA ARG A 68 -6.66 -12.63 -0.39
C ARG A 68 -5.57 -13.46 -1.07
N ALA A 69 -4.29 -13.11 -0.90
CA ALA A 69 -3.19 -13.90 -1.44
C ALA A 69 -3.17 -15.33 -0.89
N ARG A 70 -3.43 -15.51 0.42
CA ARG A 70 -3.54 -16.83 1.05
C ARG A 70 -4.74 -17.63 0.52
N ASP A 71 -5.89 -16.98 0.32
CA ASP A 71 -7.09 -17.62 -0.23
C ASP A 71 -6.87 -18.16 -1.65
N LEU A 72 -5.97 -17.51 -2.41
CA LEU A 72 -5.54 -17.93 -3.74
C LEU A 72 -4.43 -19.01 -3.72
N GLY A 73 -3.99 -19.45 -2.54
CA GLY A 73 -2.91 -20.42 -2.36
C GLY A 73 -1.49 -19.84 -2.44
N GLY A 74 -1.36 -18.51 -2.45
CA GLY A 74 -0.08 -17.80 -2.51
C GLY A 74 0.57 -17.57 -1.15
N LEU A 75 1.86 -17.21 -1.19
CA LEU A 75 2.60 -16.73 -0.03
C LEU A 75 2.65 -15.19 -0.07
N PRO A 76 1.99 -14.50 0.89
CA PRO A 76 2.01 -13.05 0.93
C PRO A 76 3.36 -12.49 1.38
N ALA A 77 3.73 -11.32 0.83
CA ALA A 77 4.87 -10.54 1.29
C ALA A 77 4.67 -10.08 2.74
N GLN A 78 5.73 -10.14 3.53
CA GLN A 78 5.74 -9.72 4.95
C GLN A 78 6.51 -8.42 5.19
N GLU A 79 7.25 -7.96 4.18
CA GLU A 79 8.11 -6.80 4.25
C GLU A 79 7.86 -5.91 3.04
N GLY A 80 7.95 -4.59 3.25
CA GLY A 80 7.86 -3.60 2.19
C GLY A 80 9.03 -3.67 1.21
N SER A 81 8.90 -3.01 0.05
CA SER A 81 9.99 -2.92 -0.93
C SER A 81 11.15 -2.09 -0.38
N LEU A 82 10.84 -1.01 0.34
CA LEU A 82 11.79 -0.17 1.04
C LEU A 82 12.39 -0.93 2.22
N LEU A 83 11.65 -1.67 3.04
CA LEU A 83 12.28 -2.46 4.10
C LEU A 83 13.21 -3.54 3.50
N ALA A 84 12.83 -4.22 2.43
CA ALA A 84 13.69 -5.19 1.75
C ALA A 84 14.87 -4.55 1.00
N LYS A 85 14.72 -3.32 0.49
CA LYS A 85 15.81 -2.52 -0.09
C LYS A 85 16.69 -1.90 0.98
N ALA A 86 16.12 -1.51 2.13
CA ALA A 86 16.76 -0.91 3.28
C ALA A 86 17.39 -1.96 4.18
N HIS A 87 16.99 -3.22 4.21
CA HIS A 87 17.77 -4.28 4.86
C HIS A 87 19.06 -4.55 4.06
N ARG A 88 18.96 -4.56 2.72
CA ARG A 88 20.12 -4.62 1.82
C ARG A 88 20.96 -3.35 1.92
N ALA A 89 20.32 -2.20 1.84
CA ALA A 89 20.98 -0.92 1.91
C ALA A 89 21.47 -0.61 3.32
N PHE A 90 20.88 -1.06 4.43
CA PHE A 90 21.37 -0.86 5.81
C PHE A 90 22.59 -1.72 6.08
N MET A 91 22.68 -2.91 5.49
CA MET A 91 23.96 -3.63 5.38
C MET A 91 24.99 -2.78 4.61
N ASP A 92 24.59 -2.10 3.53
CA ASP A 92 25.47 -1.26 2.71
C ASP A 92 25.68 0.18 3.26
N ILE A 93 24.82 0.71 4.14
CA ILE A 93 24.69 2.11 4.62
C ILE A 93 25.17 2.25 6.05
N LYS A 94 25.27 1.17 6.84
CA LYS A 94 26.23 1.18 7.96
C LYS A 94 27.62 1.63 7.49
N HIS A 95 27.94 1.41 6.21
CA HIS A 95 29.16 1.91 5.58
C HIS A 95 29.07 3.33 4.99
N ALA A 96 27.89 3.92 4.85
CA ALA A 96 27.71 5.18 4.13
C ALA A 96 26.55 6.04 4.67
N PHE A 97 26.78 6.84 5.72
CA PHE A 97 26.20 8.19 5.90
C PHE A 97 24.65 8.37 5.86
N LEU A 98 23.92 8.73 6.91
CA LEU A 98 23.93 10.02 7.66
C LEU A 98 23.82 11.32 6.83
N ARG A 99 23.47 11.30 5.55
CA ARG A 99 23.36 12.52 4.73
C ARG A 99 22.25 12.39 3.70
N ASP A 100 21.12 13.07 3.88
CA ASP A 100 20.82 14.31 3.14
C ASP A 100 19.34 14.68 3.33
N ASP A 101 19.09 15.96 3.62
CA ASP A 101 17.88 16.51 4.21
C ASP A 101 16.84 16.90 3.15
N GLY A 102 16.21 15.91 2.51
CA GLY A 102 14.97 16.12 1.75
C GLY A 102 13.79 16.23 2.71
N THR A 103 13.15 17.41 2.81
CA THR A 103 12.04 17.68 3.74
C THR A 103 11.04 16.53 3.72
N LEU A 104 10.88 15.82 4.85
CA LEU A 104 10.00 14.66 5.08
C LEU A 104 8.69 14.67 4.26
N ASP A 105 8.05 15.83 4.15
CA ASP A 105 6.80 16.03 3.38
C ASP A 105 6.93 15.73 1.87
N GLY A 106 8.07 16.06 1.26
CA GLY A 106 8.35 15.75 -0.15
C GLY A 106 8.47 14.25 -0.39
N SER A 107 9.18 13.54 0.50
CA SER A 107 9.37 12.10 0.44
C SER A 107 8.06 11.33 0.63
N ILE A 108 7.21 11.76 1.59
CA ILE A 108 5.87 11.19 1.79
C ILE A 108 5.03 11.38 0.53
N ARG A 109 5.01 12.60 -0.02
CA ARG A 109 4.21 12.91 -1.22
C ARG A 109 4.61 12.06 -2.43
N GLU A 110 5.90 11.88 -2.65
CA GLU A 110 6.40 11.02 -3.73
C GLU A 110 6.07 9.54 -3.49
N GLY A 111 6.19 9.08 -2.24
CA GLY A 111 5.78 7.73 -1.83
C GLY A 111 4.28 7.47 -2.08
N GLU A 112 3.41 8.40 -1.68
CA GLU A 112 1.96 8.25 -1.88
C GLU A 112 1.56 8.35 -3.35
N ALA A 113 2.21 9.20 -4.15
CA ALA A 113 1.99 9.22 -5.59
C ALA A 113 2.35 7.88 -6.23
N TYR A 114 3.49 7.30 -5.85
CA TYR A 114 3.92 5.98 -6.33
C TYR A 114 2.96 4.86 -5.88
N LEU A 115 2.46 4.93 -4.64
CA LEU A 115 1.43 4.02 -4.15
C LEU A 115 0.20 4.07 -5.06
N ILE A 116 -0.38 5.26 -5.23
CA ILE A 116 -1.60 5.46 -6.04
C ILE A 116 -1.40 4.95 -7.47
N ASP A 117 -0.33 5.36 -8.15
CA ASP A 117 -0.06 4.92 -9.52
C ASP A 117 0.07 3.39 -9.62
N THR A 118 0.69 2.74 -8.62
CA THR A 118 0.83 1.27 -8.61
C THR A 118 -0.53 0.57 -8.44
N TRP A 119 -1.40 1.12 -7.58
CA TRP A 119 -2.76 0.60 -7.38
C TRP A 119 -3.64 0.82 -8.61
N GLU A 120 -3.59 2.00 -9.23
CA GLU A 120 -4.30 2.29 -10.48
C GLU A 120 -3.87 1.35 -11.61
N VAL A 121 -2.56 1.08 -11.76
CA VAL A 121 -2.05 0.11 -12.75
C VAL A 121 -2.61 -1.29 -12.48
N ALA A 122 -2.61 -1.74 -11.23
CA ALA A 122 -3.17 -3.05 -10.87
C ALA A 122 -4.69 -3.13 -11.13
N LEU A 123 -5.45 -2.08 -10.82
CA LEU A 123 -6.90 -2.02 -11.06
C LEU A 123 -7.26 -1.94 -12.54
N ASN A 124 -6.33 -1.53 -13.41
CA ASN A 124 -6.50 -1.52 -14.87
C ASN A 124 -5.92 -2.75 -15.57
N ASP A 125 -5.30 -3.68 -14.82
CA ASP A 125 -4.74 -4.91 -15.36
C ASP A 125 -5.87 -5.82 -15.89
N PRO A 126 -5.91 -6.17 -17.19
CA PRO A 126 -6.99 -6.97 -17.77
C PRO A 126 -6.97 -8.44 -17.33
N ASP A 127 -5.81 -8.94 -16.89
CA ASP A 127 -5.62 -10.34 -16.50
C ASP A 127 -5.94 -10.57 -15.01
N LEU A 128 -6.17 -9.50 -14.25
CA LEU A 128 -6.56 -9.59 -12.84
C LEU A 128 -7.97 -10.16 -12.68
N GLY A 129 -8.07 -11.25 -11.90
CA GLY A 129 -9.33 -11.91 -11.60
C GLY A 129 -10.38 -10.99 -10.96
N GLU A 130 -11.64 -11.11 -11.37
CA GLU A 130 -12.74 -10.22 -10.96
C GLU A 130 -12.92 -10.15 -9.44
N ALA A 131 -12.86 -11.30 -8.76
CA ALA A 131 -12.97 -11.35 -7.29
C ALA A 131 -11.80 -10.63 -6.58
N THR A 132 -10.59 -10.70 -7.15
CA THR A 132 -9.43 -9.97 -6.61
C THR A 132 -9.57 -8.49 -6.90
N ARG A 133 -9.98 -8.10 -8.11
CA ARG A 133 -10.24 -6.70 -8.48
C ARG A 133 -11.25 -6.04 -7.56
N ALA A 134 -12.35 -6.72 -7.23
CA ALA A 134 -13.36 -6.18 -6.33
C ALA A 134 -12.80 -5.85 -4.93
N ILE A 135 -11.93 -6.73 -4.40
CA ILE A 135 -11.25 -6.50 -3.12
C ILE A 135 -10.26 -5.34 -3.23
N LEU A 136 -9.50 -5.26 -4.34
CA LEU A 136 -8.58 -4.15 -4.56
C LEU A 136 -9.30 -2.81 -4.69
N GLN A 137 -10.46 -2.76 -5.34
CA GLN A 137 -11.23 -1.53 -5.49
C GLN A 137 -11.71 -1.02 -4.13
N ASP A 138 -12.32 -1.89 -3.32
CA ASP A 138 -12.78 -1.53 -1.97
C ASP A 138 -11.63 -1.09 -1.05
N ALA A 139 -10.45 -1.72 -1.20
CA ALA A 139 -9.25 -1.31 -0.48
C ALA A 139 -8.69 0.04 -0.99
N PHE A 140 -8.71 0.27 -2.31
CA PHE A 140 -8.21 1.50 -2.93
C PHE A 140 -9.08 2.71 -2.58
N ASP A 141 -10.40 2.55 -2.53
CA ASP A 141 -11.34 3.63 -2.14
C ASP A 141 -11.07 4.15 -0.72
N ARG A 142 -10.42 3.34 0.14
CA ARG A 142 -9.98 3.75 1.49
C ARG A 142 -8.65 4.48 1.49
N ILE A 143 -7.80 4.23 0.48
CA ILE A 143 -6.53 4.93 0.25
C ILE A 143 -6.87 6.29 -0.36
N ASP A 144 -7.50 6.30 -1.53
CA ASP A 144 -7.88 7.49 -2.27
C ASP A 144 -9.41 7.54 -2.44
N PRO A 145 -10.12 8.27 -1.57
CA PRO A 145 -11.57 8.42 -1.69
C PRO A 145 -11.99 9.32 -2.86
N HIS A 146 -11.06 9.97 -3.58
CA HIS A 146 -11.35 10.86 -4.71
C HIS A 146 -10.45 10.57 -5.92
N PRO A 147 -10.56 9.38 -6.53
CA PRO A 147 -9.76 9.02 -7.70
C PRO A 147 -9.95 10.07 -8.82
N GLY A 148 -8.84 10.69 -9.24
CA GLY A 148 -8.82 11.75 -10.25
C GLY A 148 -8.63 13.19 -9.73
N ASP A 149 -8.64 13.41 -8.40
CA ASP A 149 -8.34 14.72 -7.76
C ASP A 149 -7.10 14.63 -6.85
N ARG A 150 -5.95 14.33 -7.48
CA ARG A 150 -4.67 14.04 -6.80
C ARG A 150 -4.15 15.21 -5.93
N GLU A 151 -4.59 16.44 -6.20
CA GLU A 151 -4.10 17.64 -5.50
C GLU A 151 -4.69 17.78 -4.08
N ARG A 152 -5.87 17.22 -3.81
CA ARG A 152 -6.48 17.19 -2.46
C ARG A 152 -5.93 16.09 -1.56
N HIS A 153 -5.38 15.02 -2.15
CA HIS A 153 -4.92 13.83 -1.43
C HIS A 153 -3.51 14.00 -0.82
N LEU A 154 -2.66 14.80 -1.47
CA LEU A 154 -1.23 14.92 -1.17
C LEU A 154 -0.90 16.05 -0.17
N LEU A 155 -1.91 16.65 0.44
CA LEU A 155 -1.73 17.69 1.42
C LEU A 155 -1.64 17.05 2.81
N PRO A 156 -0.63 17.39 3.65
CA PRO A 156 -0.70 17.04 5.06
C PRO A 156 -2.03 17.57 5.60
N PRO A 157 -2.65 16.92 6.61
CA PRO A 157 -3.90 17.42 7.19
C PRO A 157 -3.68 18.87 7.59
N HIS A 158 -4.22 19.80 6.80
CA HIS A 158 -4.25 21.19 7.18
C HIS A 158 -5.17 21.28 8.36
N ASP A 159 -4.77 22.05 9.37
CA ASP A 159 -5.62 22.43 10.48
C ASP A 159 -6.99 22.83 9.94
N SER A 160 -7.95 21.91 10.03
CA SER A 160 -9.36 22.24 10.01
C SER A 160 -9.71 22.78 11.39
N PHE A 161 -9.01 23.83 11.80
CA PHE A 161 -9.39 24.68 12.92
C PHE A 161 -9.81 26.03 12.32
N SER A 162 -11.00 26.05 11.73
CA SER A 162 -11.82 27.26 11.79
C SER A 162 -12.64 27.16 13.07
N PRO A 163 -12.27 27.83 14.17
CA PRO A 163 -13.29 28.15 15.17
C PRO A 163 -14.20 29.15 14.48
N GLY A 164 -15.43 28.73 14.17
CA GLY A 164 -16.44 29.62 13.61
C GLY A 164 -16.53 30.89 14.45
N LEU A 165 -16.40 32.03 13.77
CA LEU A 165 -16.87 33.34 14.24
C LEU A 165 -18.24 33.60 13.60
#